data_AF-A0A9N9PGY6-F1
#
_entry.id   AF-A0A9N9PGY6-F1
#
_cell.length_a   1.000
_cell.length_b   1.000
_cell.length_c   1.000
_cell.angle_alpha   90.00
_cell.angle_beta   90.00
_cell.angle_gamma   90.00
#
_symmetry.space_group_name_H-M   'P 1'
#
loop_
_entity.id
_entity.type
_entity.pdbx_description
1 polymer ?
#
loop_
_entity_poly.entity_id
_entity_poly.type
_entity_poly.pdbx_seq_one_letter_code
_entity_poly.pdbx_strand_id
1 'polypeptide(L)'
;LKKVHYNRKRLKQARTLKSVETLSNSALTKHAINFSKAIYTNFQACTNQFYHSNDKPVLESIRYSVKRYAYKVNYSAKDPKKLKQKEESVCRIQDEGYISRDTYSNLAAIEHHLPRVWAISERRKQITQNIAELVPISIIDIQMQAQVDPIEEPDITEIDI
;
A
#
# COMPACT_ATOMS: atom_id res chain seq x y z
N LEU A 1 42.44 8.80 -42.74
CA LEU A 1 41.07 8.25 -42.90
C LEU A 1 40.13 8.93 -41.89
N LYS A 2 39.35 9.94 -42.31
CA LYS A 2 38.36 10.62 -41.44
C LYS A 2 37.04 9.84 -41.45
N LYS A 3 36.60 9.32 -40.31
CA LYS A 3 35.28 8.68 -40.16
C LYS A 3 34.21 9.77 -40.03
N VAL A 4 33.31 9.85 -41.02
CA VAL A 4 32.13 10.72 -40.98
C VAL A 4 31.03 10.01 -40.19
N HIS A 5 30.69 10.53 -39.01
CA HIS A 5 29.50 10.10 -38.28
C HIS A 5 28.25 10.78 -38.87
N TYR A 6 27.49 10.02 -39.65
CA TYR A 6 26.17 10.43 -40.09
C TYR A 6 25.20 10.47 -38.90
N ASN A 7 24.87 11.67 -38.45
CA ASN A 7 23.78 11.90 -37.50
C ASN A 7 22.43 11.66 -38.22
N ARG A 8 21.82 10.49 -38.04
CA ARG A 8 20.42 10.26 -38.42
C ARG A 8 19.51 11.10 -37.53
N LYS A 9 19.04 12.26 -38.04
CA LYS A 9 17.88 12.97 -37.47
C LYS A 9 16.65 12.05 -37.58
N ARG A 10 16.31 11.35 -36.49
CA ARG A 10 15.00 10.66 -36.38
C ARG A 10 13.92 11.73 -36.36
N LEU A 11 13.14 11.83 -37.44
CA LEU A 11 11.88 12.56 -37.44
C LEU A 11 10.99 11.92 -36.36
N LYS A 12 10.66 12.68 -35.32
CA LYS A 12 9.72 12.23 -34.28
C LYS A 12 8.35 12.14 -34.92
N GLN A 13 7.97 10.96 -35.40
CA GLN A 13 6.57 10.71 -35.76
C GLN A 13 5.70 11.02 -34.54
N ALA A 14 4.67 11.85 -34.76
CA ALA A 14 3.66 12.11 -33.75
C ALA A 14 3.04 10.77 -33.34
N ARG A 15 3.20 10.40 -32.07
CA ARG A 15 2.66 9.15 -31.55
C ARG A 15 1.16 9.30 -31.41
N THR A 16 0.40 8.56 -32.21
CA THR A 16 -1.05 8.45 -32.05
C THR A 16 -1.37 7.76 -30.72
N LEU A 17 -2.35 8.29 -29.99
CA LEU A 17 -2.81 7.65 -28.76
C LEU A 17 -3.53 6.35 -29.10
N LYS A 18 -3.20 5.28 -28.38
CA LYS A 18 -3.90 3.99 -28.51
C LYS A 18 -5.26 4.06 -27.81
N SER A 19 -6.23 3.30 -28.32
CA SER A 19 -7.54 3.12 -27.67
C SER A 19 -7.38 2.54 -26.27
N VAL A 20 -8.19 3.04 -25.33
CA VAL A 20 -8.23 2.60 -23.93
C VAL A 20 -8.52 1.10 -23.80
N GLU A 21 -9.28 0.50 -24.73
CA GLU A 21 -9.56 -0.95 -24.74
C GLU A 21 -8.31 -1.81 -25.01
N THR A 22 -7.28 -1.23 -25.64
CA THR A 22 -6.05 -1.93 -26.01
C THR A 22 -4.90 -1.71 -25.03
N LEU A 23 -5.14 -0.89 -23.99
CA LEU A 23 -4.12 -0.51 -23.02
C LEU A 23 -4.09 -1.49 -21.83
N SER A 24 -2.90 -1.72 -21.30
CA SER A 24 -2.74 -2.39 -20.01
C SER A 24 -3.29 -1.54 -18.86
N ASN A 25 -3.64 -2.17 -17.74
CA ASN A 25 -4.08 -1.46 -16.53
C ASN A 25 -3.05 -0.42 -16.05
N SER A 26 -1.74 -0.72 -16.20
CA SER A 26 -0.68 0.22 -15.85
C SER A 26 -0.63 1.43 -16.77
N ALA A 27 -0.87 1.25 -18.07
CA ALA A 27 -0.96 2.35 -19.02
C ALA A 27 -2.21 3.20 -18.79
N LEU A 28 -3.36 2.57 -18.52
CA LEU A 28 -4.60 3.25 -18.14
C LEU A 28 -4.42 4.11 -16.88
N THR A 29 -3.75 3.56 -15.87
CA THR A 29 -3.43 4.30 -14.64
C THR A 29 -2.54 5.51 -14.92
N LYS A 30 -1.51 5.37 -15.75
CA LYS A 30 -0.64 6.50 -16.14
C LYS A 30 -1.40 7.57 -16.90
N HIS A 31 -2.30 7.19 -17.81
CA HIS A 31 -3.15 8.13 -18.53
C HIS A 31 -4.04 8.93 -17.57
N ALA A 32 -4.69 8.25 -16.63
CA ALA A 32 -5.54 8.90 -15.63
C ALA A 32 -4.74 9.87 -14.74
N ILE A 33 -3.55 9.48 -14.30
CA ILE A 33 -2.65 10.35 -13.52
C ILE A 33 -2.25 11.58 -14.33
N ASN A 34 -1.83 11.42 -15.58
CA ASN A 34 -1.39 12.54 -16.42
C ASN A 34 -2.54 13.50 -16.74
N PHE A 35 -3.72 12.97 -17.05
CA PHE A 35 -4.92 13.77 -17.26
C PHE A 35 -5.27 14.57 -16.00
N SER A 36 -5.27 13.92 -14.84
CA SER A 36 -5.57 14.58 -13.56
C SER A 36 -4.56 15.68 -13.23
N LYS A 37 -3.27 15.46 -13.46
CA LYS A 37 -2.24 16.51 -13.31
C LYS A 37 -2.55 17.71 -14.21
N ALA A 38 -2.91 17.48 -15.47
CA ALA A 38 -3.26 18.56 -16.39
C ALA A 38 -4.49 19.35 -15.92
N ILE A 39 -5.54 18.67 -15.44
CA ILE A 39 -6.72 19.31 -14.85
C ILE A 39 -6.36 20.16 -13.64
N TYR A 40 -5.51 19.65 -12.74
CA TYR A 40 -5.06 20.40 -11.56
C TYR A 40 -4.27 21.65 -11.93
N THR A 41 -3.31 21.53 -12.86
CA THR A 41 -2.57 22.69 -13.38
C THR A 41 -3.51 23.72 -13.99
N ASN A 42 -4.50 23.29 -14.76
CA ASN A 42 -5.47 24.19 -15.38
C ASN A 42 -6.37 24.87 -14.33
N PHE A 43 -6.80 24.13 -13.31
CA PHE A 43 -7.53 24.69 -12.18
C PHE A 43 -6.72 25.81 -11.53
N GLN A 44 -5.46 25.57 -11.15
CA GLN A 44 -4.60 26.58 -10.55
C GLN A 44 -4.36 27.79 -11.46
N ALA A 45 -4.27 27.60 -12.77
CA ALA A 45 -4.05 28.69 -13.72
C ALA A 45 -5.28 29.60 -13.85
N CYS A 46 -6.48 29.03 -13.81
CA CYS A 46 -7.71 29.76 -14.06
C CYS A 46 -8.36 30.31 -12.78
N THR A 47 -8.02 29.82 -11.58
CA THR A 47 -8.67 30.23 -10.33
C THR A 47 -8.65 31.74 -10.09
N ASN A 48 -7.56 32.42 -10.43
CA ASN A 48 -7.44 33.88 -10.26
C ASN A 48 -8.36 34.68 -11.19
N GLN A 49 -8.91 34.05 -12.23
CA GLN A 49 -9.88 34.66 -13.15
C GLN A 49 -11.31 34.60 -12.61
N PHE A 50 -11.59 33.72 -11.65
CA PHE A 50 -12.95 33.46 -11.15
C PHE A 50 -13.15 33.76 -9.66
N TYR A 51 -12.07 33.81 -8.87
CA TYR A 51 -12.13 34.02 -7.42
C TYR A 51 -11.20 35.16 -7.00
N HIS A 52 -11.57 35.84 -5.92
CA HIS A 52 -10.69 36.81 -5.30
C HIS A 52 -9.47 36.09 -4.70
N SER A 53 -8.31 36.76 -4.64
CA SER A 53 -7.06 36.16 -4.15
C SER A 53 -7.13 35.63 -2.72
N ASN A 54 -8.07 36.13 -1.93
CA ASN A 54 -8.27 35.72 -0.53
C ASN A 54 -9.09 34.42 -0.38
N ASP A 55 -9.89 34.06 -1.38
CA ASP A 55 -10.87 32.96 -1.25
C ASP A 55 -10.25 31.57 -1.42
N LYS A 56 -9.00 31.50 -1.93
CA LYS A 56 -8.16 30.29 -2.04
C LYS A 56 -8.96 29.02 -2.43
N PRO A 57 -9.56 28.99 -3.63
CA PRO A 57 -10.33 27.84 -4.08
C PRO A 57 -9.47 26.56 -4.12
N VAL A 58 -10.07 25.43 -3.73
CA VAL A 58 -9.40 24.12 -3.65
C VAL A 58 -10.12 23.12 -4.56
N LEU A 59 -9.37 22.48 -5.45
CA LEU A 59 -9.87 21.33 -6.21
C LEU A 59 -9.75 20.09 -5.31
N GLU A 60 -10.86 19.59 -4.78
CA GLU A 60 -10.84 18.45 -3.86
C GLU A 60 -10.73 17.10 -4.59
N SER A 61 -11.55 16.90 -5.62
CA SER A 61 -11.56 15.68 -6.42
C SER A 61 -12.15 15.89 -7.80
N ILE A 62 -11.86 14.98 -8.73
CA ILE A 62 -12.57 14.85 -9.99
C ILE A 62 -13.10 13.43 -10.15
N ARG A 63 -14.22 13.31 -10.85
CA ARG A 63 -14.79 12.03 -11.26
C ARG A 63 -15.13 12.10 -12.74
N TYR A 64 -14.68 11.12 -13.51
CA TYR A 64 -14.91 11.06 -14.95
C TYR A 64 -14.85 9.61 -15.42
N SER A 65 -15.36 9.35 -16.62
CA SER A 65 -15.31 8.02 -17.24
C SER A 65 -14.82 8.12 -18.68
N VAL A 66 -14.19 7.04 -19.13
CA VAL A 66 -13.82 6.83 -20.54
C VAL A 66 -14.26 5.42 -20.91
N LYS A 67 -15.29 5.31 -21.74
CA LYS A 67 -15.97 4.04 -22.03
C LYS A 67 -16.41 3.36 -20.71
N ARG A 68 -16.02 2.10 -20.50
CA ARG A 68 -16.33 1.32 -19.29
C ARG A 68 -15.48 1.66 -18.06
N TYR A 69 -14.48 2.53 -18.18
CA TYR A 69 -13.54 2.81 -17.09
C TYR A 69 -13.97 4.09 -16.37
N ALA A 70 -14.26 3.96 -15.08
CA ALA A 70 -14.57 5.09 -14.21
C ALA A 70 -13.35 5.43 -13.35
N TYR A 71 -13.06 6.72 -13.24
CA TYR A 71 -11.95 7.26 -12.48
C TYR A 71 -12.48 8.24 -11.42
N LYS A 72 -11.97 8.11 -10.20
CA LYS A 72 -12.10 9.11 -9.14
C LYS A 72 -10.69 9.47 -8.67
N VAL A 73 -10.34 10.75 -8.76
CA VAL A 73 -9.03 11.25 -8.33
C VAL A 73 -9.25 12.31 -7.27
N ASN A 74 -8.66 12.11 -6.11
CA ASN A 74 -8.70 13.07 -5.01
C ASN A 74 -7.36 13.83 -4.99
N TYR A 75 -7.41 15.15 -5.00
CA TYR A 75 -6.24 16.03 -4.97
C TYR A 75 -5.93 16.58 -3.58
N SER A 76 -6.87 16.45 -2.64
CA SER A 76 -6.59 16.75 -1.24
C SER A 76 -5.36 15.94 -0.82
N ALA A 77 -4.37 16.64 -0.25
CA ALA A 77 -3.27 15.98 0.42
C ALA A 77 -3.90 15.00 1.42
N LYS A 78 -3.57 13.71 1.30
CA LYS A 78 -3.96 12.76 2.34
C LYS A 78 -3.35 13.29 3.61
N ASP A 79 -4.18 13.76 4.53
CA ASP A 79 -3.74 14.19 5.85
C ASP A 79 -2.88 13.04 6.40
N PRO A 80 -1.57 13.26 6.61
CA PRO A 80 -0.66 12.19 7.00
C PRO A 80 -1.10 11.55 8.32
N LYS A 81 -1.77 12.32 9.20
CA LYS A 81 -2.36 11.80 10.43
C LYS A 81 -3.52 10.85 10.13
N LYS A 82 -4.44 11.22 9.22
CA LYS A 82 -5.56 10.34 8.81
C LYS A 82 -5.08 9.10 8.07
N LEU A 83 -4.04 9.22 7.24
CA LEU A 83 -3.45 8.07 6.55
C LEU A 83 -2.85 7.09 7.56
N LYS A 84 -2.05 7.60 8.49
CA LYS A 84 -1.47 6.84 9.60
C LYS A 84 -2.56 6.15 10.43
N GLN A 85 -3.59 6.87 10.85
CA GLN A 85 -4.72 6.33 11.61
C GLN A 85 -5.44 5.21 10.86
N LYS A 86 -5.59 5.36 9.54
CA LYS A 86 -6.20 4.33 8.69
C LYS A 86 -5.36 3.06 8.65
N GLU A 87 -4.04 3.19 8.47
CA GLU A 87 -3.12 2.06 8.46
C GLU A 87 -3.06 1.35 9.82
N GLU A 88 -3.05 2.11 10.92
CA GLU A 88 -3.14 1.57 12.29
C GLU A 88 -4.44 0.80 12.53
N SER A 89 -5.56 1.36 12.07
CA SER A 89 -6.87 0.71 12.19
C SER A 89 -6.93 -0.60 11.42
N VAL A 90 -6.29 -0.67 10.25
CA VAL A 90 -6.18 -1.92 9.48
C VAL A 90 -5.29 -2.93 10.20
N CYS A 91 -4.12 -2.53 10.74
CA CYS A 91 -3.28 -3.42 11.54
C CYS A 91 -4.09 -4.03 12.70
N ARG A 92 -4.82 -3.18 13.43
CA ARG A 92 -5.68 -3.58 14.53
C ARG A 92 -6.75 -4.59 14.11
N ILE A 93 -7.49 -4.30 13.03
CA ILE A 93 -8.52 -5.21 12.51
C ILE A 93 -7.91 -6.55 12.08
N GLN A 94 -6.71 -6.57 11.51
CA GLN A 94 -6.04 -7.82 11.16
C GLN A 94 -5.68 -8.65 12.40
N ASP A 95 -5.21 -7.98 13.46
CA ASP A 95 -4.79 -8.63 14.70
C ASP A 95 -5.99 -9.14 15.50
N GLU A 96 -7.05 -8.33 15.63
CA GLU A 96 -8.29 -8.68 16.32
C GLU A 96 -9.12 -9.70 15.53
N GLY A 97 -9.14 -9.59 14.20
CA GLY A 97 -9.95 -10.41 13.31
C GLY A 97 -9.23 -11.62 12.72
N TYR A 98 -7.98 -11.90 13.12
CA TYR A 98 -7.14 -12.96 12.57
C TYR A 98 -7.08 -12.98 11.03
N ILE A 99 -7.09 -11.79 10.42
CA ILE A 99 -7.11 -11.67 8.95
C ILE A 99 -5.69 -11.86 8.42
N SER A 100 -5.50 -12.93 7.65
CA SER A 100 -4.21 -13.20 7.01
C SER A 100 -3.81 -12.07 6.06
N ARG A 101 -2.51 -11.92 5.86
CA ARG A 101 -1.95 -10.95 4.90
C ARG A 101 -2.48 -11.17 3.49
N ASP A 102 -2.63 -12.42 3.07
CA ASP A 102 -3.09 -12.79 1.73
C ASP A 102 -4.57 -12.48 1.54
N THR A 103 -5.39 -12.76 2.57
CA THR A 103 -6.81 -12.39 2.59
C THR A 103 -6.96 -10.87 2.44
N TYR A 104 -6.21 -10.09 3.22
CA TYR A 104 -6.23 -8.63 3.11
C TYR A 104 -5.70 -8.14 1.75
N SER A 105 -4.66 -8.79 1.20
CA SER A 105 -4.10 -8.47 -0.11
C SER A 105 -5.14 -8.59 -1.22
N ASN A 106 -5.90 -9.70 -1.21
CA ASN A 106 -6.99 -9.93 -2.16
C ASN A 106 -8.10 -8.86 -2.01
N LEU A 107 -8.46 -8.51 -0.78
CA LEU A 107 -9.45 -7.47 -0.51
C LEU A 107 -8.98 -6.08 -1.01
N ALA A 108 -7.73 -5.71 -0.73
CA ALA A 108 -7.15 -4.43 -1.16
C ALA A 108 -6.88 -4.37 -2.67
N ALA A 109 -6.88 -5.51 -3.38
CA ALA A 109 -6.84 -5.54 -4.83
C ALA A 109 -8.19 -5.12 -5.44
N ILE A 110 -9.29 -5.50 -4.79
CA ILE A 110 -10.66 -5.19 -5.21
C ILE A 110 -11.03 -3.76 -4.78
N GLU A 111 -10.72 -3.39 -3.53
CA GLU A 111 -11.13 -2.11 -2.96
C GLU A 111 -9.98 -1.09 -2.97
N HIS A 112 -10.05 -0.15 -3.91
CA HIS A 112 -9.01 0.85 -4.14
C HIS A 112 -8.86 1.88 -3.00
N HIS A 113 -9.87 2.03 -2.14
CA HIS A 113 -9.74 2.94 -1.00
C HIS A 113 -8.88 2.36 0.13
N LEU A 114 -8.63 1.06 0.17
CA LEU A 114 -7.84 0.43 1.23
C LEU A 114 -6.34 0.72 1.09
N PRO A 115 -5.60 0.86 2.20
CA PRO A 115 -4.14 0.93 2.16
C PRO A 115 -3.53 -0.30 1.49
N ARG A 116 -2.44 -0.12 0.74
CA ARG A 116 -1.73 -1.24 0.12
C ARG A 116 -1.01 -2.08 1.19
N VAL A 117 -0.84 -3.36 0.90
CA VAL A 117 -0.22 -4.35 1.81
C VAL A 117 1.15 -3.90 2.32
N TRP A 118 1.98 -3.30 1.46
CA TRP A 118 3.31 -2.83 1.86
C TRP A 118 3.24 -1.72 2.91
N ALA A 119 2.27 -0.81 2.81
CA ALA A 119 2.10 0.29 3.76
C ALA A 119 1.67 -0.23 5.15
N ILE A 120 0.76 -1.21 5.16
CA ILE A 120 0.37 -1.91 6.39
C ILE A 120 1.55 -2.64 7.03
N SER A 121 2.38 -3.31 6.23
CA SER A 121 3.57 -3.99 6.72
C SER A 121 4.58 -3.03 7.35
N GLU A 122 4.81 -1.87 6.73
CA GLU A 122 5.70 -0.84 7.25
C GLU A 122 5.16 -0.24 8.56
N ARG A 123 3.86 0.09 8.59
CA ARG A 123 3.19 0.58 9.80
C ARG A 123 3.26 -0.44 10.93
N ARG A 124 3.03 -1.72 10.66
CA ARG A 124 3.15 -2.80 11.63
C ARG A 124 4.56 -2.89 12.21
N LYS A 125 5.61 -2.81 11.37
CA LYS A 125 6.99 -2.78 11.82
C LYS A 125 7.26 -1.62 12.80
N GLN A 126 6.77 -0.42 12.47
CA GLN A 126 6.89 0.75 13.34
C GLN A 126 6.16 0.55 14.68
N ILE A 127 4.96 -0.02 14.67
CA ILE A 127 4.22 -0.35 15.91
C ILE A 127 5.01 -1.35 16.76
N THR A 128 5.52 -2.42 16.16
CA THR A 128 6.33 -3.43 16.87
C THR A 128 7.60 -2.83 17.46
N GLN A 129 8.29 -1.94 16.74
CA GLN A 129 9.46 -1.23 17.26
C GLN A 129 9.11 -0.37 18.47
N ASN A 130 8.03 0.42 18.37
CA ASN A 130 7.56 1.24 19.48
C ASN A 130 7.18 0.39 20.70
N ILE A 131 6.53 -0.77 20.50
CA ILE A 131 6.17 -1.68 21.59
C ILE A 131 7.43 -2.28 22.22
N ALA A 132 8.42 -2.70 21.43
CA ALA A 132 9.67 -3.25 21.94
C ALA A 132 10.46 -2.24 22.81
N GLU A 133 10.40 -0.94 22.47
CA GLU A 133 10.99 0.12 23.28
C GLU A 133 10.21 0.35 24.60
N LEU A 134 8.88 0.26 24.57
CA LEU A 134 8.02 0.50 25.74
C LEU A 134 7.92 -0.70 26.68
N VAL A 135 7.99 -1.91 26.13
CA VAL A 135 7.83 -3.20 26.83
C VAL A 135 8.98 -4.11 26.41
N PRO A 136 10.13 -4.04 27.09
CA PRO A 136 11.28 -4.87 26.77
C PRO A 136 10.97 -6.34 27.05
N ILE A 137 11.17 -7.19 26.04
CA ILE A 137 11.03 -8.64 26.15
C ILE A 137 12.42 -9.24 26.30
N SER A 138 12.66 -9.93 27.41
CA SER A 138 13.87 -10.73 27.64
C SER A 138 13.59 -12.20 27.45
N ILE A 139 14.43 -12.91 26.68
CA ILE A 139 14.39 -14.37 26.59
C ILE A 139 15.27 -14.93 27.70
N ILE A 140 14.68 -15.75 28.57
CA ILE A 140 15.39 -16.47 29.62
C ILE A 140 15.43 -17.93 29.21
N ASP A 141 16.63 -18.47 29.02
CA ASP A 141 16.82 -19.91 28.81
C ASP A 141 16.80 -20.60 30.17
N ILE A 142 15.71 -21.32 30.45
CA ILE A 142 15.55 -22.07 31.70
C ILE A 142 16.16 -23.44 31.46
N GLN A 143 17.42 -23.61 31.85
CA GLN A 143 18.02 -24.93 31.95
C GLN A 143 17.39 -25.69 33.11
N MET A 144 16.34 -26.47 32.82
CA MET A 144 15.80 -27.45 33.76
C MET A 144 16.85 -28.55 33.95
N GLN A 145 17.64 -28.46 35.03
CA GLN A 145 18.29 -29.65 35.57
C GLN A 145 17.19 -30.50 36.19
N ALA A 146 16.64 -31.44 35.42
CA ALA A 146 15.84 -32.50 35.97
C ALA A 146 16.74 -33.31 36.93
N GLN A 147 16.60 -33.07 38.23
CA GLN A 147 16.93 -34.10 39.21
C GLN A 147 15.91 -35.21 38.97
N VAL A 148 16.27 -36.19 38.14
CA VAL A 148 15.49 -37.40 37.95
C VAL A 148 15.73 -38.21 39.22
N ASP A 149 14.75 -38.21 40.13
CA ASP A 149 14.72 -39.18 41.21
C ASP A 149 14.71 -40.59 40.59
N PRO A 150 15.45 -41.57 41.14
CA PRO A 150 15.52 -42.91 40.56
C PRO A 150 14.13 -43.51 40.42
N ILE A 151 13.81 -43.99 39.22
CA ILE A 151 12.57 -44.67 38.89
C ILE A 151 12.36 -45.83 39.88
N GLU A 152 11.26 -45.80 40.62
CA GLU A 152 10.81 -46.92 41.46
C GLU A 152 10.57 -48.14 40.55
N GLU A 153 11.16 -49.30 40.89
CA GLU A 153 11.09 -50.50 40.06
C GLU A 153 9.63 -50.91 39.79
N PRO A 154 9.28 -51.34 38.57
CA PRO A 154 7.92 -51.74 38.25
C PRO A 154 7.55 -53.04 38.99
N ASP A 155 6.51 -52.98 39.80
CA ASP A 155 5.93 -54.14 40.49
C ASP A 155 5.18 -55.01 39.48
N ILE A 156 5.75 -56.18 39.16
CA ILE A 156 5.16 -57.14 38.22
C ILE A 156 4.32 -58.13 39.02
N THR A 157 3.00 -58.00 38.98
CA THR A 157 2.10 -59.03 39.51
C THR A 157 1.67 -59.97 38.38
N GLU A 158 1.99 -61.25 38.53
CA GLU A 158 1.46 -62.32 37.67
C GLU A 158 -0.06 -62.43 37.86
N ILE A 159 -0.79 -62.45 36.74
CA ILE A 159 -2.23 -62.68 36.71
C ILE A 159 -2.43 -64.15 36.33
N ASP A 160 -2.88 -64.95 37.29
CA ASP A 160 -3.34 -66.32 37.03
C ASP A 160 -4.65 -66.28 36.21
N ILE A 161 -4.67 -67.02 35.09
CA ILE A 161 -5.83 -67.17 34.18
C ILE A 161 -6.69 -68.36 34.62
#